data_AF-A0A672UMP1-F1
#
_entry.id   AF-A0A672UMP1-F1
#
_cell.length_a   1.000
_cell.length_b   1.000
_cell.length_c   1.000
_cell.angle_alpha   90.00
_cell.angle_beta   90.00
_cell.angle_gamma   90.00
#
_symmetry.space_group_name_H-M   'P 1'
#
loop_
_entity.id
_entity.type
_entity.pdbx_description
1 polymer ?
#
loop_
_entity_poly.entity_id
_entity_poly.type
_entity_poly.pdbx_seq_one_letter_code
_entity_poly.pdbx_strand_id
1 'polypeptide(L)'
;MFGGLLCGTGMVSAAFCTSIMQLYICVGFITGLGLALNLQPSVIMIGKYFLKRRPIANGLAMAGSPVMLCTLAPLNQLLFDNYGWRGSFLILGAILLNCCVAGALFRPIGPGTASIKTQVPEEGKDALKQKVTEDAMEMSSPVNLPMKNKTEEEGERDCCEKINQYLDFSLFKHRGFLIYLIGNVLMFLGFFAPIIFLAPYAKHIGIDEYSAAFLLSILAIVDIVARPTTGIIANSKWVRPRIQYFFSFSIAFNGTCHLLCPLASSYTGLVVYSIFFGLAFGMVCAMLFETLMDLVGAARFTSAVGLVTIAECCTILLGPPIGGTLIDTFGDYKYMFIKCGVVMVLAGTFLFIMNYYNYRMLAKEEKERKAKEEDPKSVRTENEGRNNWIKETTQDGPELEPLREEQEGLKKEANGTSEV
;
A
#
# COMPACT_ATOMS: atom_id res chain seq x y z
N MET A 1 -11.65 -16.30 -3.54
CA MET A 1 -11.92 -17.69 -3.99
C MET A 1 -11.16 -18.04 -5.26
N PHE A 2 -11.40 -17.35 -6.39
CA PHE A 2 -10.70 -17.63 -7.65
C PHE A 2 -9.16 -17.63 -7.52
N GLY A 3 -8.58 -16.64 -6.81
CA GLY A 3 -7.15 -16.61 -6.53
C GLY A 3 -6.63 -17.86 -5.80
N GLY A 4 -7.36 -18.38 -4.82
CA GLY A 4 -7.01 -19.61 -4.10
C GLY A 4 -7.06 -20.87 -4.96
N LEU A 5 -8.06 -20.98 -5.84
CA LEU A 5 -8.12 -22.07 -6.83
C LEU A 5 -6.91 -22.01 -7.76
N LEU A 6 -6.56 -20.82 -8.23
CA LEU A 6 -5.46 -20.60 -9.16
C LEU A 6 -4.09 -20.87 -8.50
N CYS A 7 -3.90 -20.53 -7.22
CA CYS A 7 -2.73 -20.96 -6.44
C CYS A 7 -2.66 -22.49 -6.29
N GLY A 8 -3.78 -23.12 -5.94
CA GLY A 8 -3.84 -24.57 -5.75
C GLY A 8 -3.53 -25.34 -7.04
N THR A 9 -4.16 -24.97 -8.16
CA THR A 9 -3.92 -25.60 -9.45
C THR A 9 -2.51 -25.34 -9.96
N GLY A 10 -1.95 -24.14 -9.74
CA GLY A 10 -0.56 -23.82 -10.08
C GLY A 10 0.44 -24.74 -9.37
N MET A 11 0.29 -24.91 -8.05
CA MET A 11 1.17 -25.78 -7.26
C MET A 11 0.97 -27.27 -7.56
N VAL A 12 -0.27 -27.74 -7.73
CA VAL A 12 -0.53 -29.13 -8.10
C VAL A 12 0.04 -29.44 -9.49
N SER A 13 -0.09 -28.52 -10.45
CA SER A 13 0.49 -28.69 -11.79
C SER A 13 2.02 -28.75 -11.74
N ALA A 14 2.66 -28.00 -10.83
CA ALA A 14 4.10 -27.99 -10.64
C ALA A 14 4.66 -29.38 -10.26
N ALA A 15 3.88 -30.22 -9.56
CA ALA A 15 4.29 -31.57 -9.20
C ALA A 15 4.49 -32.50 -10.42
N PHE A 16 3.84 -32.19 -11.55
CA PHE A 16 3.92 -32.97 -12.79
C PHE A 16 4.89 -32.37 -13.81
N CYS A 17 5.49 -31.22 -13.53
CA CYS A 17 6.43 -30.58 -14.44
C CYS A 17 7.69 -31.42 -14.64
N THR A 18 8.17 -31.44 -15.87
CA THR A 18 9.41 -32.15 -16.26
C THR A 18 10.50 -31.18 -16.74
N SER A 19 10.18 -29.89 -16.88
CA SER A 19 11.11 -28.83 -17.29
C SER A 19 11.07 -27.63 -16.34
N ILE A 20 12.22 -26.98 -16.15
CA ILE A 20 12.35 -25.77 -15.32
C ILE A 20 11.47 -24.64 -15.86
N MET A 21 11.31 -24.51 -17.17
CA MET A 21 10.43 -23.49 -17.77
C MET A 21 8.96 -23.70 -17.39
N GLN A 22 8.53 -24.95 -17.28
CA GLN A 22 7.17 -25.25 -16.81
C GLN A 22 7.01 -24.88 -15.33
N LEU A 23 8.03 -25.09 -14.50
CA LEU A 23 8.02 -24.66 -13.09
C LEU A 23 7.93 -23.13 -12.96
N TYR A 24 8.64 -22.36 -13.79
CA TYR A 24 8.52 -20.90 -13.79
C TYR A 24 7.09 -20.44 -14.13
N ILE A 25 6.43 -21.10 -15.07
CA ILE A 25 5.05 -20.76 -15.44
C ILE A 25 4.07 -21.16 -14.32
N CYS A 26 4.15 -22.38 -13.79
CA CYS A 26 3.21 -22.88 -12.79
C CYS A 26 3.41 -22.25 -11.39
N VAL A 27 4.63 -22.26 -10.87
CA VAL A 27 4.95 -21.75 -9.53
C VAL A 27 5.15 -20.24 -9.54
N GLY A 28 5.80 -19.70 -10.58
CA GLY A 28 6.04 -18.26 -10.68
C GLY A 28 4.78 -17.50 -11.12
N PHE A 29 4.38 -17.68 -12.38
CA PHE A 29 3.33 -16.87 -12.99
C PHE A 29 1.93 -17.21 -12.48
N ILE A 30 1.49 -18.47 -12.58
CA ILE A 30 0.13 -18.88 -12.19
C ILE A 30 -0.03 -18.67 -10.68
N THR A 31 0.78 -19.34 -9.86
CA THR A 31 0.63 -19.22 -8.40
C THR A 31 0.80 -17.77 -7.91
N GLY A 32 1.73 -17.00 -8.50
CA GLY A 32 1.91 -15.57 -8.21
C GLY A 32 0.68 -14.71 -8.53
N LEU A 33 0.06 -14.91 -9.69
CA LEU A 33 -1.20 -14.24 -10.05
C LEU A 33 -2.31 -14.59 -9.06
N GLY A 34 -2.40 -15.86 -8.66
CA GLY A 34 -3.37 -16.32 -7.65
C GLY A 34 -3.14 -15.64 -6.30
N LEU A 35 -1.88 -15.48 -5.87
CA LEU A 35 -1.52 -14.81 -4.63
C LEU A 35 -1.86 -13.32 -4.70
N ALA A 36 -1.63 -12.64 -5.83
CA ALA A 36 -2.03 -11.24 -6.03
C ALA A 36 -3.56 -11.05 -5.90
N LEU A 37 -4.34 -11.97 -6.49
CA LEU A 37 -5.81 -11.98 -6.41
C LEU A 37 -6.34 -12.35 -5.02
N ASN A 38 -5.52 -12.94 -4.14
CA ASN A 38 -5.86 -13.14 -2.73
C ASN A 38 -5.47 -11.94 -1.87
N LEU A 39 -4.29 -11.36 -2.09
CA LEU A 39 -3.75 -10.29 -1.26
C LEU A 39 -4.54 -8.99 -1.41
N GLN A 40 -4.79 -8.54 -2.65
CA GLN A 40 -5.38 -7.22 -2.89
C GLN A 40 -6.81 -7.07 -2.31
N PRO A 41 -7.74 -8.03 -2.53
CA PRO A 41 -9.07 -7.94 -1.93
C PRO A 41 -9.04 -7.98 -0.41
N SER A 42 -8.09 -8.73 0.19
CA SER A 42 -7.93 -8.82 1.64
C SER A 42 -7.63 -7.45 2.26
N VAL A 43 -6.69 -6.70 1.69
CA VAL A 43 -6.35 -5.35 2.16
C VAL A 43 -7.52 -4.38 2.03
N ILE A 44 -8.24 -4.42 0.89
CA ILE A 44 -9.41 -3.56 0.66
C ILE A 44 -10.54 -3.85 1.65
N MET A 45 -10.83 -5.13 1.90
CA MET A 45 -11.89 -5.54 2.82
C MET A 45 -11.59 -5.11 4.26
N ILE A 46 -10.35 -5.21 4.73
CA ILE A 46 -9.94 -4.70 6.04
C ILE A 46 -10.21 -3.19 6.13
N GLY A 47 -9.86 -2.43 5.09
CA GLY A 47 -10.10 -0.99 5.03
C GLY A 47 -11.58 -0.59 5.05
N LYS A 48 -12.48 -1.44 4.54
CA LYS A 48 -13.93 -1.22 4.59
C LYS A 48 -14.54 -1.62 5.94
N TYR A 49 -14.11 -2.73 6.53
CA TYR A 49 -14.66 -3.24 7.80
C TYR A 49 -14.23 -2.42 9.01
N PHE A 50 -12.95 -2.06 9.07
CA PHE A 50 -12.39 -1.32 10.19
C PHE A 50 -12.10 0.08 9.68
N LEU A 51 -12.79 1.09 10.21
CA LEU A 51 -12.49 2.51 9.93
C LEU A 51 -11.66 3.11 11.06
N LYS A 52 -12.11 2.91 12.32
CA LYS A 52 -11.49 3.47 13.52
C LYS A 52 -10.22 2.74 13.96
N ARG A 53 -10.11 1.44 13.68
CA ARG A 53 -8.99 0.57 14.09
C ARG A 53 -8.18 0.02 12.88
N ARG A 54 -8.17 0.76 11.76
CA ARG A 54 -7.45 0.39 10.52
C ARG A 54 -6.00 -0.02 10.76
N PRO A 55 -5.18 0.74 11.51
CA PRO A 55 -3.76 0.41 11.66
C PRO A 55 -3.57 -0.92 12.41
N ILE A 56 -4.41 -1.20 13.42
CA ILE A 56 -4.35 -2.44 14.21
C ILE A 56 -4.74 -3.65 13.34
N ALA A 57 -5.81 -3.52 12.54
CA ALA A 57 -6.27 -4.60 11.67
C ALA A 57 -5.25 -4.90 10.55
N ASN A 58 -4.69 -3.88 9.92
CA ASN A 58 -3.62 -4.04 8.93
C ASN A 58 -2.36 -4.64 9.57
N GLY A 59 -1.99 -4.19 10.78
CA GLY A 59 -0.86 -4.75 11.52
C GLY A 59 -1.02 -6.23 11.81
N LEU A 60 -2.20 -6.66 12.27
CA LEU A 60 -2.49 -8.08 12.53
C LEU A 60 -2.47 -8.92 11.24
N ALA A 61 -3.06 -8.42 10.15
CA ALA A 61 -3.05 -9.10 8.87
C ALA A 61 -1.62 -9.28 8.32
N MET A 62 -0.77 -8.25 8.44
CA MET A 62 0.62 -8.32 8.00
C MET A 62 1.51 -9.19 8.90
N ALA A 63 1.22 -9.28 10.21
CA ALA A 63 1.94 -10.16 11.13
C ALA A 63 1.74 -11.66 10.82
N GLY A 64 0.70 -12.03 10.07
CA GLY A 64 0.49 -13.41 9.65
C GLY A 64 1.57 -13.95 8.69
N SER A 65 2.23 -13.07 7.93
CA SER A 65 3.28 -13.48 6.97
C SER A 65 4.48 -14.15 7.64
N PRO A 66 5.13 -13.56 8.66
CA PRO A 66 6.24 -14.22 9.35
C PRO A 66 5.80 -15.44 10.17
N VAL A 67 4.57 -15.47 10.72
CA VAL A 67 4.05 -16.68 11.37
C VAL A 67 4.01 -17.85 10.37
N MET A 68 3.47 -17.59 9.17
CA MET A 68 3.44 -18.60 8.10
C MET A 68 4.86 -19.03 7.75
N LEU A 69 5.79 -18.11 7.48
CA LEU A 69 7.18 -18.43 7.15
C LEU A 69 7.86 -19.29 8.22
N CYS A 70 7.68 -18.95 9.50
CA CYS A 70 8.25 -19.69 10.62
C CYS A 70 7.82 -21.16 10.64
N THR A 71 6.53 -21.42 10.36
CA THR A 71 5.98 -22.77 10.31
C THR A 71 6.27 -23.49 9.00
N LEU A 72 6.23 -22.77 7.88
CA LEU A 72 6.32 -23.37 6.55
C LEU A 72 7.75 -23.77 6.20
N ALA A 73 8.78 -23.07 6.70
CA ALA A 73 10.16 -23.40 6.39
C ALA A 73 10.59 -24.80 6.88
N PRO A 74 10.40 -25.18 8.17
CA PRO A 74 10.70 -26.54 8.63
C PRO A 74 9.74 -27.58 8.04
N LEU A 75 8.45 -27.23 7.89
CA LEU A 75 7.46 -28.10 7.29
C LEU A 75 7.85 -28.46 5.85
N ASN A 76 8.34 -27.49 5.06
CA ASN A 76 8.75 -27.72 3.69
C ASN A 76 9.95 -28.66 3.59
N GLN A 77 10.93 -28.55 4.51
CA GLN A 77 12.05 -29.50 4.57
C GLN A 77 11.57 -30.90 4.95
N LEU A 78 10.66 -31.03 5.93
CA LEU A 78 10.07 -32.31 6.32
C LEU A 78 9.27 -32.97 5.18
N LEU A 79 8.52 -32.18 4.43
CA LEU A 79 7.77 -32.65 3.26
C LEU A 79 8.72 -33.13 2.16
N PHE A 80 9.82 -32.41 1.96
CA PHE A 80 10.83 -32.75 0.96
C PHE A 80 11.50 -34.09 1.28
N ASP A 81 11.86 -34.33 2.54
CA ASP A 81 12.55 -35.55 2.96
C ASP A 81 11.65 -36.80 2.88
N ASN A 82 10.37 -36.67 3.25
CA ASN A 82 9.44 -37.81 3.31
C ASN A 82 8.73 -38.10 1.97
N TYR A 83 8.38 -37.06 1.21
CA TYR A 83 7.53 -37.17 0.02
C TYR A 83 8.23 -36.70 -1.27
N GLY A 84 9.47 -36.22 -1.17
CA GLY A 84 10.19 -35.60 -2.27
C GLY A 84 9.58 -34.25 -2.68
N TRP A 85 10.20 -33.62 -3.68
CA TRP A 85 9.78 -32.30 -4.17
C TRP A 85 8.40 -32.32 -4.83
N ARG A 86 8.04 -33.41 -5.54
CA ARG A 86 6.72 -33.55 -6.19
C ARG A 86 5.59 -33.67 -5.18
N GLY A 87 5.75 -34.54 -4.19
CA GLY A 87 4.76 -34.71 -3.11
C GLY A 87 4.62 -33.43 -2.27
N SER A 88 5.73 -32.72 -2.03
CA SER A 88 5.72 -31.42 -1.37
C SER A 88 4.85 -30.40 -2.10
N PHE A 89 4.99 -30.27 -3.44
CA PHE A 89 4.16 -29.35 -4.23
C PHE A 89 2.67 -29.69 -4.19
N LEU A 90 2.30 -30.98 -4.20
CA LEU A 90 0.91 -31.41 -4.06
C LEU A 90 0.31 -31.00 -2.71
N ILE A 91 1.04 -31.25 -1.62
CA ILE A 91 0.58 -30.93 -0.27
C ILE A 91 0.52 -29.41 -0.05
N LEU A 92 1.51 -28.65 -0.53
CA LEU A 92 1.47 -27.19 -0.50
C LEU A 92 0.32 -26.63 -1.34
N GLY A 93 -0.01 -27.24 -2.48
CA GLY A 93 -1.20 -26.89 -3.27
C GLY A 93 -2.50 -27.08 -2.49
N ALA A 94 -2.62 -28.19 -1.73
CA ALA A 94 -3.77 -28.41 -0.85
C ALA A 94 -3.85 -27.37 0.28
N ILE A 95 -2.72 -26.99 0.88
CA ILE A 95 -2.67 -25.91 1.88
C ILE A 95 -3.11 -24.58 1.27
N LEU A 96 -2.65 -24.24 0.06
CA LEU A 96 -3.06 -23.01 -0.64
C LEU A 96 -4.53 -23.00 -1.07
N LEU A 97 -5.15 -24.16 -1.30
CA LEU A 97 -6.60 -24.23 -1.55
C LEU A 97 -7.42 -23.76 -0.34
N ASN A 98 -6.88 -23.81 0.89
CA ASN A 98 -7.56 -23.22 2.05
C ASN A 98 -7.72 -21.69 1.94
N CYS A 99 -6.97 -21.01 1.05
CA CYS A 99 -7.23 -19.61 0.72
C CYS A 99 -8.64 -19.39 0.14
N CYS A 100 -9.25 -20.42 -0.48
CA CYS A 100 -10.65 -20.36 -0.91
C CYS A 100 -11.60 -20.24 0.27
N VAL A 101 -11.37 -21.04 1.32
CA VAL A 101 -12.17 -21.02 2.56
C VAL A 101 -11.99 -19.68 3.27
N ALA A 102 -10.76 -19.20 3.40
CA ALA A 102 -10.47 -17.88 3.95
C ALA A 102 -11.18 -16.75 3.16
N GLY A 103 -11.17 -16.83 1.82
CA GLY A 103 -11.85 -15.87 0.96
C GLY A 103 -13.37 -15.92 1.03
N ALA A 104 -13.97 -17.05 1.43
CA ALA A 104 -15.42 -17.16 1.62
C ALA A 104 -15.93 -16.38 2.85
N LEU A 105 -15.04 -16.00 3.77
CA LEU A 105 -15.36 -15.16 4.93
C LEU A 105 -15.55 -13.68 4.55
N PHE A 106 -15.15 -13.26 3.35
CA PHE A 106 -15.33 -11.88 2.89
C PHE A 106 -16.79 -11.63 2.51
N ARG A 107 -17.57 -11.12 3.46
CA ARG A 107 -18.94 -10.69 3.23
C ARG A 107 -18.97 -9.23 2.78
N PRO A 108 -19.61 -8.88 1.65
CA PRO A 108 -19.75 -7.49 1.24
C PRO A 108 -20.65 -6.76 2.23
N ILE A 109 -20.20 -5.62 2.75
CA ILE A 109 -21.04 -4.71 3.52
C ILE A 109 -21.88 -3.93 2.51
N GLY A 110 -23.21 -4.10 2.55
CA GLY A 110 -24.13 -3.38 1.67
C GLY A 110 -24.19 -1.88 1.97
N PRO A 111 -24.79 -1.05 1.09
CA PRO A 111 -24.89 0.41 1.26
C PRO A 111 -25.83 0.89 2.41
N GLY A 112 -25.99 0.11 3.48
CA GLY A 112 -27.07 0.27 4.46
C GLY A 112 -26.70 0.67 5.89
N THR A 113 -25.49 1.14 6.19
CA THR A 113 -25.14 1.55 7.59
C THR A 113 -24.10 2.66 7.71
N ALA A 114 -23.80 3.36 6.62
CA ALA A 114 -22.99 4.58 6.63
C ALA A 114 -23.84 5.87 6.50
N SER A 115 -25.15 5.79 6.80
CA SER A 115 -25.92 7.00 7.12
C SER A 115 -25.70 7.33 8.59
N ILE A 116 -24.57 7.99 8.86
CA ILE A 116 -24.50 8.87 10.02
C ILE A 116 -25.41 10.04 9.66
N LYS A 117 -26.47 10.20 10.44
CA LYS A 117 -27.41 11.33 10.41
C LYS A 117 -26.66 12.66 10.27
N THR A 118 -26.64 13.22 9.08
CA THR A 118 -26.66 14.69 8.94
C THR A 118 -28.15 15.05 8.98
N GLN A 119 -28.60 15.56 10.13
CA GLN A 119 -29.93 16.14 10.25
C GLN A 119 -30.00 17.35 9.31
N VAL A 120 -30.72 17.20 8.22
CA VAL A 120 -31.40 18.31 7.55
C VAL A 120 -32.87 18.18 7.96
N PRO A 121 -33.53 19.20 8.51
CA PRO A 121 -34.96 19.14 8.82
C PRO A 121 -35.74 19.07 7.49
N GLU A 122 -36.43 17.96 7.22
CA GLU A 122 -37.52 17.92 6.24
C GLU A 122 -38.83 18.23 7.00
N GLU A 123 -39.32 19.46 6.84
CA GLU A 123 -40.75 19.73 6.87
C GLU A 123 -41.32 19.56 5.46
N GLY A 124 -42.49 18.93 5.37
CA GLY A 124 -43.37 19.07 4.20
C GLY A 124 -43.45 17.87 3.23
N LYS A 125 -43.75 16.67 3.74
CA LYS A 125 -44.47 15.67 2.95
C LYS A 125 -45.93 15.69 3.35
N ASP A 126 -46.77 16.28 2.51
CA ASP A 126 -48.16 15.88 2.34
C ASP A 126 -48.68 16.40 1.00
N ALA A 127 -48.77 15.50 0.02
CA ALA A 127 -49.96 15.39 -0.83
C ALA A 127 -49.81 14.22 -1.83
N LEU A 128 -50.68 13.24 -1.60
CA LEU A 128 -51.24 12.28 -2.56
C LEU A 128 -50.39 11.09 -3.05
N LYS A 129 -50.47 10.04 -2.22
CA LYS A 129 -50.83 8.68 -2.65
C LYS A 129 -51.95 8.69 -3.70
N GLN A 130 -51.94 7.73 -4.63
CA GLN A 130 -52.90 6.61 -4.72
C GLN A 130 -53.14 6.17 -6.19
N LYS A 131 -53.13 4.82 -6.41
CA LYS A 131 -53.61 4.09 -7.61
C LYS A 131 -52.73 4.26 -8.88
N VAL A 132 -52.27 3.23 -9.58
CA VAL A 132 -52.97 2.03 -10.10
C VAL A 132 -51.94 0.90 -10.35
N THR A 133 -52.34 -0.32 -9.99
CA THR A 133 -51.71 -1.62 -10.30
C THR A 133 -52.12 -2.10 -11.70
N GLU A 134 -51.42 -3.11 -12.24
CA GLU A 134 -51.82 -3.95 -13.42
C GLU A 134 -51.66 -3.24 -14.79
N ASP A 135 -51.14 -3.83 -15.87
CA ASP A 135 -51.10 -5.22 -16.34
C ASP A 135 -50.03 -5.43 -17.44
N ALA A 136 -49.82 -6.70 -17.79
CA ALA A 136 -48.84 -7.24 -18.74
C ALA A 136 -49.11 -6.95 -20.24
N MET A 137 -48.08 -7.30 -21.06
CA MET A 137 -48.17 -7.99 -22.37
C MET A 137 -47.66 -7.25 -23.64
N GLU A 138 -46.64 -7.88 -24.26
CA GLU A 138 -46.26 -8.02 -25.69
C GLU A 138 -46.11 -6.83 -26.68
N MET A 139 -44.86 -6.67 -27.13
CA MET A 139 -44.34 -6.83 -28.52
C MET A 139 -45.06 -6.16 -29.72
N SER A 140 -44.40 -5.17 -30.33
CA SER A 140 -44.21 -5.05 -31.81
C SER A 140 -43.28 -3.87 -32.17
N SER A 141 -42.33 -4.11 -33.08
CA SER A 141 -41.42 -3.15 -33.74
C SER A 141 -42.14 -2.35 -34.85
N PRO A 142 -41.46 -1.57 -35.73
CA PRO A 142 -40.23 -0.76 -35.65
C PRO A 142 -40.45 0.69 -36.16
N VAL A 143 -39.69 1.69 -35.69
CA VAL A 143 -39.50 2.94 -36.48
C VAL A 143 -38.05 3.42 -36.36
N ASN A 144 -37.34 3.37 -37.50
CA ASN A 144 -36.03 3.96 -37.74
C ASN A 144 -36.10 5.49 -37.80
N LEU A 145 -35.04 6.18 -37.34
CA LEU A 145 -34.47 7.44 -37.89
C LEU A 145 -33.21 7.82 -37.07
N PRO A 146 -32.21 8.51 -37.63
CA PRO A 146 -31.05 7.85 -38.23
C PRO A 146 -29.74 8.01 -37.43
N MET A 147 -28.84 7.05 -37.66
CA MET A 147 -27.41 7.10 -37.36
C MET A 147 -26.79 8.42 -37.85
N LYS A 148 -26.15 9.15 -36.93
CA LYS A 148 -25.07 10.08 -37.26
C LYS A 148 -23.76 9.36 -36.98
N ASN A 149 -23.09 8.96 -38.06
CA ASN A 149 -21.72 8.46 -38.04
C ASN A 149 -20.82 9.47 -37.30
N LYS A 150 -20.33 9.08 -36.12
CA LYS A 150 -19.09 9.61 -35.56
C LYS A 150 -18.03 8.53 -35.69
N THR A 151 -17.13 8.81 -36.60
CA THR A 151 -15.94 8.04 -36.96
C THR A 151 -15.01 7.92 -35.74
N GLU A 152 -14.84 6.69 -35.27
CA GLU A 152 -13.58 6.00 -34.89
C GLU A 152 -12.39 6.73 -34.22
N GLU A 153 -12.58 7.83 -33.46
CA GLU A 153 -11.49 8.44 -32.65
C GLU A 153 -11.72 8.42 -31.12
N GLU A 154 -12.65 7.62 -30.60
CA GLU A 154 -12.96 7.55 -29.15
C GLU A 154 -12.31 6.36 -28.41
N GLY A 155 -11.58 5.47 -29.10
CA GLY A 155 -11.04 4.23 -28.52
C GLY A 155 -9.78 4.37 -27.64
N GLU A 156 -8.94 5.38 -27.87
CA GLU A 156 -7.63 5.50 -27.17
C GLU A 156 -7.64 6.46 -25.97
N ARG A 157 -8.55 7.45 -25.93
CA ARG A 157 -8.61 8.41 -24.81
C ARG A 157 -9.32 7.84 -23.58
N ASP A 158 -10.27 6.93 -23.77
CA ASP A 158 -11.06 6.34 -22.67
C ASP A 158 -10.25 5.36 -21.79
N CYS A 159 -9.30 4.62 -22.38
CA CYS A 159 -8.39 3.77 -21.59
C CYS A 159 -7.40 4.59 -20.77
N CYS A 160 -6.82 5.65 -21.34
CA CYS A 160 -5.84 6.48 -20.63
C CYS A 160 -6.48 7.29 -19.50
N GLU A 161 -7.71 7.80 -19.70
CA GLU A 161 -8.47 8.47 -18.64
C GLU A 161 -8.93 7.49 -17.55
N LYS A 162 -9.39 6.28 -17.91
CA LYS A 162 -9.69 5.21 -16.93
C LYS A 162 -8.45 4.79 -16.17
N ILE A 163 -7.30 4.65 -16.82
CA ILE A 163 -6.03 4.32 -16.16
C ILE A 163 -5.62 5.48 -15.23
N ASN A 164 -5.76 6.74 -15.64
CA ASN A 164 -5.44 7.91 -14.81
C ASN A 164 -6.39 8.07 -13.62
N GLN A 165 -7.63 7.56 -13.72
CA GLN A 165 -8.58 7.51 -12.61
C GLN A 165 -8.13 6.53 -11.50
N TYR A 166 -7.40 5.47 -11.84
CA TYR A 166 -6.89 4.48 -10.87
C TYR A 166 -5.41 4.70 -10.48
N LEU A 167 -4.59 5.16 -11.43
CA LEU A 167 -3.17 5.51 -11.28
C LEU A 167 -3.01 7.02 -11.44
N ASP A 168 -3.11 7.75 -10.33
CA ASP A 168 -2.92 9.20 -10.30
C ASP A 168 -1.45 9.57 -10.60
N PHE A 169 -1.12 9.74 -11.88
CA PHE A 169 0.23 10.12 -12.32
C PHE A 169 0.64 11.53 -11.83
N SER A 170 -0.29 12.33 -11.28
CA SER A 170 0.08 13.59 -10.63
C SER A 170 1.01 13.39 -9.43
N LEU A 171 1.03 12.19 -8.84
CA LEU A 171 1.95 11.81 -7.75
C LEU A 171 3.42 11.95 -8.13
N PHE A 172 3.79 11.76 -9.40
CA PHE A 172 5.17 11.95 -9.86
C PHE A 172 5.66 13.41 -9.77
N LYS A 173 4.74 14.38 -9.66
CA LYS A 173 5.09 15.80 -9.41
C LYS A 173 5.41 16.07 -7.94
N HIS A 174 5.02 15.17 -7.03
CA HIS A 174 5.26 15.32 -5.60
C HIS A 174 6.71 14.94 -5.26
N ARG A 175 7.53 15.93 -4.87
CA ARG A 175 8.98 15.78 -4.65
C ARG A 175 9.32 14.64 -3.70
N GLY A 176 8.65 14.60 -2.55
CA GLY A 176 8.92 13.54 -1.57
C GLY A 176 8.51 12.16 -2.08
N PHE A 177 7.43 12.04 -2.87
CA PHE A 177 7.01 10.75 -3.45
C PHE A 177 8.05 10.22 -4.42
N LEU A 178 8.62 11.10 -5.25
CA LEU A 178 9.68 10.73 -6.19
C LEU A 178 10.95 10.27 -5.47
N ILE A 179 11.36 10.96 -4.40
CA ILE A 179 12.50 10.56 -3.55
C ILE A 179 12.27 9.17 -2.96
N TYR A 180 11.08 8.95 -2.39
CA TYR A 180 10.68 7.67 -1.82
C TYR A 180 10.70 6.55 -2.86
N LEU A 181 10.12 6.79 -4.04
CA LEU A 181 10.04 5.81 -5.13
C LEU A 181 11.44 5.39 -5.60
N ILE A 182 12.33 6.34 -5.86
CA ILE A 182 13.71 6.04 -6.30
C ILE A 182 14.46 5.25 -5.23
N GLY A 183 14.32 5.65 -3.97
CA GLY A 183 14.95 4.93 -2.85
C GLY A 183 14.46 3.49 -2.71
N ASN A 184 13.15 3.26 -2.85
CA ASN A 184 12.57 1.91 -2.82
C ASN A 184 13.06 1.04 -3.97
N VAL A 185 13.07 1.57 -5.21
CA VAL A 185 13.60 0.86 -6.39
C VAL A 185 15.05 0.44 -6.16
N LEU A 186 15.90 1.33 -5.63
CA LEU A 186 17.29 0.98 -5.30
C LEU A 186 17.38 -0.07 -4.19
N MET A 187 16.57 0.06 -3.13
CA MET A 187 16.52 -0.86 -2.00
C MET A 187 16.11 -2.29 -2.43
N PHE A 188 15.03 -2.43 -3.18
CA PHE A 188 14.46 -3.75 -3.52
C PHE A 188 15.37 -4.61 -4.39
N LEU A 189 16.34 -4.02 -5.10
CA LEU A 189 17.37 -4.75 -5.84
C LEU A 189 18.28 -5.61 -4.93
N GLY A 190 18.40 -5.25 -3.64
CA GLY A 190 19.20 -5.95 -2.63
C GLY A 190 18.40 -6.57 -1.49
N PHE A 191 17.08 -6.35 -1.41
CA PHE A 191 16.28 -6.67 -0.23
C PHE A 191 15.91 -8.15 -0.10
N PHE A 192 15.45 -8.80 -1.18
CA PHE A 192 14.91 -10.17 -1.13
C PHE A 192 15.95 -11.27 -1.38
N ALA A 193 17.06 -10.99 -2.06
CA ALA A 193 18.06 -12.01 -2.34
C ALA A 193 18.65 -12.65 -1.05
N PRO A 194 19.00 -11.88 0.00
CA PRO A 194 19.53 -12.46 1.23
C PRO A 194 18.60 -13.44 1.95
N ILE A 195 17.27 -13.20 1.96
CA ILE A 195 16.31 -14.12 2.58
C ILE A 195 16.15 -15.41 1.74
N ILE A 196 16.19 -15.31 0.41
CA ILE A 196 16.10 -16.47 -0.49
C ILE A 196 17.35 -17.36 -0.38
N PHE A 197 18.54 -16.75 -0.39
CA PHE A 197 19.80 -17.49 -0.43
C PHE A 197 20.37 -17.85 0.95
N LEU A 198 19.70 -17.48 2.06
CA LEU A 198 20.18 -17.78 3.41
C LEU A 198 20.31 -19.29 3.69
N ALA A 199 19.27 -20.07 3.41
CA ALA A 199 19.31 -21.52 3.63
C ALA A 199 20.32 -22.23 2.70
N PRO A 200 20.36 -21.93 1.38
CA PRO A 200 21.44 -22.43 0.51
C PRO A 200 22.85 -22.05 0.98
N TYR A 201 23.05 -20.83 1.48
CA TYR A 201 24.35 -20.40 2.02
C TYR A 201 24.77 -21.20 3.25
N ALA A 202 23.84 -21.44 4.18
CA ALA A 202 24.10 -22.29 5.34
C ALA A 202 24.50 -23.71 4.93
N LYS A 203 23.76 -24.31 3.97
CA LYS A 203 24.09 -25.62 3.39
C LYS A 203 25.48 -25.61 2.72
N HIS A 204 25.85 -24.54 2.01
CA HIS A 204 27.17 -24.39 1.37
C HIS A 204 28.33 -24.36 2.38
N ILE A 205 28.12 -23.84 3.59
CA ILE A 205 29.12 -23.85 4.68
C ILE A 205 29.19 -25.22 5.38
N GLY A 206 28.29 -26.15 5.05
CA GLY A 206 28.24 -27.50 5.62
C GLY A 206 27.29 -27.65 6.80
N ILE A 207 26.35 -26.72 7.00
CA ILE A 207 25.29 -26.84 8.01
C ILE A 207 24.20 -27.78 7.49
N ASP A 208 23.65 -28.59 8.37
CA ASP A 208 22.59 -29.54 8.04
C ASP A 208 21.32 -28.85 7.55
N GLU A 209 20.51 -29.59 6.77
CA GLU A 209 19.37 -29.01 6.06
C GLU A 209 18.26 -28.51 6.99
N TYR A 210 18.05 -29.19 8.12
CA TYR A 210 17.07 -28.79 9.12
C TYR A 210 17.52 -27.51 9.82
N SER A 211 18.76 -27.47 10.31
CA SER A 211 19.33 -26.27 10.95
C SER A 211 19.32 -25.06 10.02
N ALA A 212 19.59 -25.26 8.72
CA ALA A 212 19.49 -24.22 7.70
C ALA A 212 18.05 -23.69 7.55
N ALA A 213 17.04 -24.55 7.54
CA ALA A 213 15.64 -24.15 7.52
C ALA A 213 15.23 -23.41 8.81
N PHE A 214 15.75 -23.84 9.97
CA PHE A 214 15.51 -23.19 11.26
C PHE A 214 16.03 -21.74 11.30
N LEU A 215 17.07 -21.38 10.54
CA LEU A 215 17.54 -19.99 10.45
C LEU A 215 16.46 -19.04 9.91
N LEU A 216 15.63 -19.50 8.96
CA LEU A 216 14.49 -18.73 8.43
C LEU A 216 13.37 -18.63 9.46
N SER A 217 13.15 -19.68 10.26
CA SER A 217 12.20 -19.63 11.38
C SER A 217 12.63 -18.65 12.47
N ILE A 218 13.91 -18.63 12.84
CA ILE A 218 14.45 -17.66 13.82
C ILE A 218 14.25 -16.23 13.31
N LEU A 219 14.60 -15.97 12.04
CA LEU A 219 14.37 -14.67 11.39
C LEU A 219 12.90 -14.26 11.50
N ALA A 220 11.99 -15.17 11.18
CA ALA A 220 10.56 -14.91 11.19
C ALA A 220 10.01 -14.66 12.62
N ILE A 221 10.49 -15.38 13.63
CA ILE A 221 10.11 -15.15 15.03
C ILE A 221 10.53 -13.75 15.48
N VAL A 222 11.75 -13.33 15.14
CA VAL A 222 12.22 -11.99 15.48
C VAL A 222 11.43 -10.93 14.71
N ASP A 223 11.10 -11.15 13.44
CA ASP A 223 10.25 -10.26 12.63
C ASP A 223 8.85 -10.04 13.24
N ILE A 224 8.22 -11.09 13.78
CA ILE A 224 6.93 -11.01 14.48
C ILE A 224 6.99 -9.98 15.63
N VAL A 225 8.08 -9.94 16.39
CA VAL A 225 8.25 -9.02 17.51
C VAL A 225 8.73 -7.64 17.05
N ALA A 226 9.56 -7.60 16.01
CA ALA A 226 10.12 -6.37 15.47
C ALA A 226 9.04 -5.43 14.92
N ARG A 227 8.12 -5.92 14.08
CA ARG A 227 7.13 -5.06 13.40
C ARG A 227 6.26 -4.23 14.36
N PRO A 228 5.59 -4.82 15.38
CA PRO A 228 4.78 -4.05 16.30
C PRO A 228 5.64 -3.08 17.12
N THR A 229 6.81 -3.52 17.58
CA THR A 229 7.73 -2.69 18.37
C THR A 229 8.17 -1.46 17.58
N THR A 230 8.58 -1.64 16.31
CA THR A 230 8.97 -0.54 15.43
C THR A 230 7.81 0.39 15.10
N GLY A 231 6.61 -0.15 14.86
CA GLY A 231 5.41 0.68 14.64
C GLY A 231 5.06 1.55 15.87
N ILE A 232 5.21 1.02 17.09
CA ILE A 232 5.01 1.80 18.32
C ILE A 232 6.07 2.91 18.44
N ILE A 233 7.35 2.58 18.17
CA ILE A 233 8.45 3.54 18.19
C ILE A 233 8.22 4.65 17.15
N ALA A 234 7.80 4.31 15.94
CA ALA A 234 7.55 5.26 14.86
C ALA A 234 6.40 6.24 15.16
N ASN A 235 5.40 5.79 15.93
CA ASN A 235 4.29 6.62 16.37
C ASN A 235 4.59 7.45 17.64
N SER A 236 5.79 7.34 18.20
CA SER A 236 6.23 8.20 19.30
C SER A 236 6.36 9.66 18.84
N LYS A 237 6.06 10.61 19.73
CA LYS A 237 6.14 12.06 19.49
C LYS A 237 7.52 12.53 18.99
N TRP A 238 8.57 11.78 19.32
CA TRP A 238 9.95 12.11 18.96
C TRP A 238 10.32 11.62 17.55
N VAL A 239 9.81 10.46 17.15
CA VAL A 239 10.17 9.80 15.88
C VAL A 239 9.21 10.21 14.77
N ARG A 240 7.91 10.37 15.08
CA ARG A 240 6.86 10.64 14.09
C ARG A 240 7.14 11.84 13.19
N PRO A 241 7.59 13.02 13.69
CA PRO A 241 7.91 14.16 12.83
C PRO A 241 9.07 13.92 11.86
N ARG A 242 9.87 12.87 12.11
CA ARG A 242 11.11 12.53 11.41
C ARG A 242 11.10 11.07 10.93
N ILE A 243 9.92 10.51 10.68
CA ILE A 243 9.74 9.09 10.36
C ILE A 243 10.55 8.65 9.12
N GLN A 244 10.73 9.53 8.14
CA GLN A 244 11.52 9.27 6.94
C GLN A 244 13.01 9.00 7.23
N TYR A 245 13.59 9.66 8.24
CA TYR A 245 14.97 9.38 8.67
C TYR A 245 15.07 8.04 9.37
N PHE A 246 14.06 7.68 10.17
CA PHE A 246 14.00 6.39 10.85
C PHE A 246 13.87 5.22 9.86
N PHE A 247 13.13 5.43 8.77
CA PHE A 247 13.10 4.49 7.65
C PHE A 247 14.46 4.36 6.95
N SER A 248 15.12 5.48 6.66
CA SER A 248 16.46 5.49 6.06
C SER A 248 17.49 4.75 6.93
N PHE A 249 17.43 4.94 8.25
CA PHE A 249 18.22 4.20 9.23
C PHE A 249 17.93 2.69 9.17
N SER A 250 16.65 2.29 9.13
CA SER A 250 16.26 0.88 9.09
C SER A 250 16.82 0.16 7.85
N ILE A 251 16.80 0.83 6.69
CA ILE A 251 17.37 0.32 5.43
C ILE A 251 18.90 0.18 5.54
N ALA A 252 19.58 1.22 6.02
CA ALA A 252 21.04 1.19 6.17
C ALA A 252 21.49 0.15 7.20
N PHE A 253 20.75 0.00 8.30
CA PHE A 253 20.97 -1.04 9.30
C PHE A 253 20.82 -2.44 8.68
N ASN A 254 19.76 -2.68 7.90
CA ASN A 254 19.58 -3.94 7.19
C ASN A 254 20.73 -4.24 6.21
N GLY A 255 21.15 -3.24 5.43
CA GLY A 255 22.31 -3.38 4.54
C GLY A 255 23.61 -3.69 5.29
N THR A 256 23.82 -3.05 6.45
CA THR A 256 24.98 -3.31 7.30
C THR A 256 24.98 -4.74 7.84
N CYS A 257 23.81 -5.26 8.26
CA CYS A 257 23.67 -6.67 8.65
C CYS A 257 24.11 -7.62 7.52
N HIS A 258 23.74 -7.33 6.26
CA HIS A 258 24.16 -8.14 5.11
C HIS A 258 25.67 -8.07 4.83
N LEU A 259 26.30 -6.91 5.02
CA LEU A 259 27.76 -6.77 4.88
C LEU A 259 28.53 -7.56 5.94
N LEU A 260 27.93 -7.77 7.13
CA LEU A 260 28.53 -8.53 8.22
C LEU A 260 28.28 -10.05 8.10
N CYS A 261 27.32 -10.49 7.27
CA CYS A 261 27.00 -11.91 7.07
C CYS A 261 28.22 -12.77 6.69
N PRO A 262 29.10 -12.36 5.74
CA PRO A 262 30.29 -13.14 5.36
C PRO A 262 31.27 -13.46 6.50
N LEU A 263 31.24 -12.71 7.60
CA LEU A 263 32.09 -12.96 8.76
C LEU A 263 31.56 -14.14 9.61
N ALA A 264 30.30 -14.54 9.43
CA ALA A 264 29.69 -15.66 10.13
C ALA A 264 30.03 -16.99 9.45
N SER A 265 31.06 -17.67 9.94
CA SER A 265 31.49 -18.99 9.47
C SER A 265 30.90 -20.17 10.25
N SER A 266 30.20 -19.90 11.35
CA SER A 266 29.62 -20.93 12.23
C SER A 266 28.09 -20.83 12.30
N TYR A 267 27.43 -21.92 12.68
CA TYR A 267 25.98 -21.93 12.89
C TYR A 267 25.54 -20.85 13.90
N THR A 268 26.26 -20.72 15.01
CA THR A 268 26.00 -19.65 16.00
C THR A 268 26.13 -18.26 15.39
N GLY A 269 27.13 -18.03 14.53
CA GLY A 269 27.29 -16.78 13.80
C GLY A 269 26.09 -16.48 12.90
N LEU A 270 25.59 -17.50 12.17
CA LEU A 270 24.41 -17.36 11.32
C LEU A 270 23.12 -17.17 12.11
N VAL A 271 22.99 -17.76 13.30
CA VAL A 271 21.85 -17.51 14.20
C VAL A 271 21.85 -16.05 14.66
N VAL A 272 22.99 -15.52 15.07
CA VAL A 272 23.12 -14.09 15.45
C VAL A 272 22.78 -13.20 14.25
N TYR A 273 23.27 -13.52 13.06
CA TYR A 273 22.91 -12.83 11.83
C TYR A 273 21.39 -12.88 11.57
N SER A 274 20.75 -14.04 11.68
CA SER A 274 19.30 -14.20 11.48
C SER A 274 18.48 -13.35 12.45
N ILE A 275 18.94 -13.18 13.70
CA ILE A 275 18.29 -12.31 14.68
C ILE A 275 18.35 -10.84 14.22
N PHE A 276 19.55 -10.35 13.88
CA PHE A 276 19.70 -8.97 13.43
C PHE A 276 19.02 -8.71 12.09
N PHE A 277 19.05 -9.67 11.18
CA PHE A 277 18.35 -9.60 9.91
C PHE A 277 16.83 -9.59 10.12
N GLY A 278 16.27 -10.47 10.96
CA GLY A 278 14.84 -10.47 11.29
C GLY A 278 14.37 -9.15 11.91
N LEU A 279 15.18 -8.57 12.80
CA LEU A 279 14.92 -7.25 13.39
C LEU A 279 14.90 -6.15 12.32
N ALA A 280 15.94 -6.09 11.49
CA ALA A 280 16.08 -5.09 10.43
C ALA A 280 15.00 -5.21 9.36
N PHE A 281 14.68 -6.44 8.95
CA PHE A 281 13.63 -6.77 8.00
C PHE A 281 12.26 -6.31 8.51
N GLY A 282 11.93 -6.63 9.77
CA GLY A 282 10.70 -6.19 10.41
C GLY A 282 10.59 -4.67 10.54
N MET A 283 11.71 -3.98 10.82
CA MET A 283 11.75 -2.52 10.82
C MET A 283 11.41 -1.93 9.46
N VAL A 284 12.06 -2.40 8.39
CA VAL A 284 11.83 -1.92 7.02
C VAL A 284 10.39 -2.18 6.59
N CYS A 285 9.86 -3.40 6.80
CA CYS A 285 8.50 -3.73 6.41
C CYS A 285 7.43 -2.95 7.18
N ALA A 286 7.64 -2.65 8.47
CA ALA A 286 6.72 -1.82 9.23
C ALA A 286 6.68 -0.37 8.69
N MET A 287 7.86 0.17 8.37
CA MET A 287 8.01 1.58 7.96
C MET A 287 7.63 1.85 6.50
N LEU A 288 7.66 0.84 5.63
CA LEU A 288 7.38 0.97 4.19
C LEU A 288 6.03 1.67 3.93
N PHE A 289 4.94 1.13 4.46
CA PHE A 289 3.62 1.72 4.24
C PHE A 289 3.34 2.93 5.12
N GLU A 290 3.93 3.01 6.32
CA GLU A 290 3.71 4.13 7.23
C GLU A 290 4.33 5.43 6.70
N THR A 291 5.54 5.36 6.14
CA THR A 291 6.21 6.49 5.51
C THR A 291 5.52 6.95 4.23
N LEU A 292 5.04 6.00 3.40
CA LEU A 292 4.25 6.32 2.22
C LEU A 292 2.94 7.02 2.58
N MET A 293 2.25 6.55 3.63
CA MET A 293 1.01 7.15 4.11
C MET A 293 1.23 8.56 4.67
N ASP A 294 2.32 8.78 5.41
CA ASP A 294 2.69 10.09 5.96
C ASP A 294 3.00 11.11 4.84
N LEU A 295 3.61 10.63 3.76
CA LEU A 295 4.07 11.46 2.66
C LEU A 295 2.98 11.86 1.66
N VAL A 296 2.08 10.91 1.33
CA VAL A 296 1.05 11.10 0.29
C VAL A 296 -0.33 11.40 0.91
N GLY A 297 -0.53 11.05 2.17
CA GLY A 297 -1.81 11.18 2.86
C GLY A 297 -2.80 10.07 2.49
N ALA A 298 -3.85 9.94 3.32
CA ALA A 298 -4.80 8.83 3.21
C ALA A 298 -5.62 8.81 1.91
N ALA A 299 -5.91 9.98 1.32
CA ALA A 299 -6.76 10.08 0.14
C ALA A 299 -6.12 9.50 -1.12
N ARG A 300 -4.81 9.68 -1.28
CA ARG A 300 -4.05 9.23 -2.47
C ARG A 300 -3.20 7.97 -2.21
N PHE A 301 -3.31 7.39 -1.01
CA PHE A 301 -2.49 6.25 -0.57
C PHE A 301 -2.64 5.03 -1.48
N THR A 302 -3.87 4.64 -1.83
CA THR A 302 -4.12 3.45 -2.67
C THR A 302 -3.48 3.57 -4.05
N SER A 303 -3.60 4.73 -4.71
CA SER A 303 -2.98 4.98 -6.01
C SER A 303 -1.45 5.00 -5.91
N ALA A 304 -0.91 5.59 -4.84
CA ALA A 304 0.53 5.61 -4.59
C ALA A 304 1.11 4.21 -4.36
N VAL A 305 0.43 3.35 -3.59
CA VAL A 305 0.83 1.95 -3.41
C VAL A 305 0.88 1.23 -4.76
N GLY A 306 -0.12 1.42 -5.63
CA GLY A 306 -0.14 0.80 -6.96
C GLY A 306 1.03 1.23 -7.85
N LEU A 307 1.36 2.54 -7.88
CA LEU A 307 2.50 3.04 -8.64
C LEU A 307 3.84 2.52 -8.10
N VAL A 308 3.97 2.48 -6.77
CA VAL A 308 5.18 1.98 -6.09
C VAL A 308 5.38 0.50 -6.39
N THR A 309 4.36 -0.34 -6.25
CA THR A 309 4.48 -1.79 -6.48
C THR A 309 4.83 -2.12 -7.92
N ILE A 310 4.29 -1.40 -8.90
CA ILE A 310 4.65 -1.57 -10.32
C ILE A 310 6.14 -1.31 -10.53
N ALA A 311 6.69 -0.24 -9.95
CA ALA A 311 8.11 0.08 -10.06
C ALA A 311 8.99 -0.94 -9.33
N GLU A 312 8.55 -1.43 -8.17
CA GLU A 312 9.26 -2.42 -7.36
C GLU A 312 9.36 -3.79 -8.07
N CYS A 313 8.33 -4.21 -8.81
CA CYS A 313 8.30 -5.49 -9.53
C CYS A 313 9.54 -5.75 -10.39
N CYS A 314 9.99 -4.75 -11.16
CA CYS A 314 11.18 -4.88 -12.00
C CYS A 314 12.43 -5.22 -11.18
N THR A 315 12.59 -4.56 -10.04
CA THR A 315 13.78 -4.72 -9.18
C THR A 315 13.77 -6.03 -8.39
N ILE A 316 12.59 -6.45 -7.92
CA ILE A 316 12.41 -7.72 -7.21
C ILE A 316 12.64 -8.89 -8.16
N LEU A 317 12.18 -8.79 -9.42
CA LEU A 317 12.40 -9.82 -10.44
C LEU A 317 13.89 -9.96 -10.80
N LEU A 318 14.61 -8.85 -10.93
CA LEU A 318 16.02 -8.83 -11.33
C LEU A 318 17.00 -9.11 -10.18
N GLY A 319 16.64 -8.76 -8.94
CA GLY A 319 17.52 -8.80 -7.78
C GLY A 319 18.15 -10.18 -7.51
N PRO A 320 17.34 -11.24 -7.30
CA PRO A 320 17.84 -12.59 -7.04
C PRO A 320 18.59 -13.22 -8.22
N PRO A 321 18.15 -13.14 -9.50
CA PRO A 321 18.93 -13.64 -10.64
C PRO A 321 20.31 -12.99 -10.76
N ILE A 322 20.41 -11.66 -10.56
CA ILE A 322 21.71 -10.97 -10.55
C ILE A 322 22.58 -11.45 -9.38
N GLY A 323 21.97 -11.76 -8.23
CA GLY A 323 22.67 -12.39 -7.11
C GLY A 323 23.17 -13.80 -7.45
N GLY A 324 22.33 -14.61 -8.10
CA GLY A 324 22.63 -15.96 -8.54
C GLY A 324 23.79 -16.03 -9.52
N THR A 325 23.78 -15.18 -10.56
CA THR A 325 24.89 -15.14 -11.53
C THR A 325 26.22 -14.76 -10.90
N LEU A 326 26.20 -13.92 -9.85
CA LEU A 326 27.39 -13.57 -9.08
C LEU A 326 27.91 -14.78 -8.30
N ILE A 327 27.01 -15.59 -7.73
CA ILE A 327 27.35 -16.83 -7.05
C ILE A 327 27.96 -17.83 -8.06
N ASP A 328 27.33 -17.99 -9.22
CA ASP A 328 27.78 -18.94 -10.25
C ASP A 328 29.15 -18.56 -10.83
N THR A 329 29.47 -17.27 -10.92
CA THR A 329 30.75 -16.79 -11.48
C THR A 329 31.91 -16.91 -10.48
N PHE A 330 31.67 -16.55 -9.22
CA PHE A 330 32.72 -16.51 -8.19
C PHE A 330 32.79 -17.78 -7.33
N GLY A 331 31.75 -18.60 -7.34
CA GLY A 331 31.66 -19.84 -6.55
C GLY A 331 31.47 -19.63 -5.04
N ASP A 332 31.24 -18.40 -4.56
CA ASP A 332 31.02 -18.09 -3.15
C ASP A 332 29.84 -17.12 -2.95
N TYR A 333 28.92 -17.50 -2.05
CA TYR A 333 27.75 -16.72 -1.66
C TYR A 333 28.09 -15.39 -0.99
N LYS A 334 29.30 -15.24 -0.42
CA LYS A 334 29.72 -13.99 0.25
C LYS A 334 29.57 -12.77 -0.66
N TYR A 335 29.91 -12.90 -1.95
CA TYR A 335 29.80 -11.80 -2.90
C TYR A 335 28.35 -11.34 -3.12
N MET A 336 27.39 -12.27 -3.08
CA MET A 336 25.97 -11.92 -3.13
C MET A 336 25.56 -11.09 -1.92
N PHE A 337 25.99 -11.47 -0.71
CA PHE A 337 25.67 -10.74 0.52
C PHE A 337 26.33 -9.36 0.55
N ILE A 338 27.58 -9.25 0.10
CA ILE A 338 28.28 -7.98 -0.05
C ILE A 338 27.53 -7.08 -1.04
N LYS A 339 27.17 -7.58 -2.23
CA LYS A 339 26.39 -6.82 -3.22
C LYS A 339 25.08 -6.32 -2.63
N CYS A 340 24.32 -7.19 -1.96
CA CYS A 340 23.04 -6.81 -1.36
C CYS A 340 23.23 -5.76 -0.25
N GLY A 341 24.25 -5.94 0.60
CA GLY A 341 24.58 -5.00 1.66
C GLY A 341 24.98 -3.62 1.14
N VAL A 342 25.86 -3.55 0.15
CA VAL A 342 26.29 -2.28 -0.48
C VAL A 342 25.10 -1.55 -1.09
N VAL A 343 24.27 -2.24 -1.90
CA VAL A 343 23.09 -1.64 -2.54
C VAL A 343 22.12 -1.09 -1.50
N MET A 344 21.87 -1.83 -0.43
CA MET A 344 20.97 -1.41 0.66
C MET A 344 21.53 -0.21 1.44
N VAL A 345 22.82 -0.19 1.78
CA VAL A 345 23.46 0.95 2.47
C VAL A 345 23.44 2.20 1.58
N LEU A 346 23.70 2.05 0.28
CA LEU A 346 23.60 3.15 -0.68
C LEU A 346 22.17 3.69 -0.79
N ALA A 347 21.16 2.82 -0.84
CA ALA A 347 19.75 3.22 -0.86
C ALA A 347 19.34 3.96 0.43
N GLY A 348 19.74 3.46 1.60
CA GLY A 348 19.48 4.10 2.89
C GLY A 348 20.17 5.47 3.01
N THR A 349 21.41 5.57 2.54
CA THR A 349 22.18 6.84 2.53
C THR A 349 21.58 7.85 1.56
N PHE A 350 21.17 7.39 0.37
CA PHE A 350 20.47 8.21 -0.62
C PHE A 350 19.18 8.80 -0.04
N LEU A 351 18.33 7.95 0.55
CA LEU A 351 17.09 8.40 1.19
C LEU A 351 17.36 9.37 2.34
N PHE A 352 18.38 9.12 3.15
CA PHE A 352 18.76 10.02 4.25
C PHE A 352 19.13 11.42 3.73
N ILE A 353 20.00 11.49 2.72
CA ILE A 353 20.47 12.75 2.13
C ILE A 353 19.33 13.48 1.43
N MET A 354 18.53 12.78 0.63
CA MET A 354 17.44 13.40 -0.12
C MET A 354 16.30 13.88 0.78
N ASN A 355 15.97 13.13 1.82
CA ASN A 355 15.01 13.59 2.83
C ASN A 355 15.55 14.80 3.59
N TYR A 356 16.86 14.86 3.87
CA TYR A 356 17.49 16.06 4.46
C TYR A 356 17.28 17.31 3.60
N TYR A 357 17.53 17.23 2.29
CA TYR A 357 17.26 18.35 1.38
C TYR A 357 15.76 18.68 1.30
N ASN A 358 14.90 17.66 1.27
CA ASN A 358 13.45 17.85 1.21
C ASN A 358 12.92 18.60 2.46
N TYR A 359 13.32 18.18 3.67
CA TYR A 359 12.94 18.87 4.91
C TYR A 359 13.48 20.30 4.96
N ARG A 360 14.71 20.54 4.49
CA ARG A 360 15.30 21.89 4.45
C ARG A 360 14.55 22.80 3.48
N MET A 361 14.13 22.30 2.32
CA MET A 361 13.32 23.07 1.38
C MET A 361 11.92 23.36 1.91
N LEU A 362 11.25 22.36 2.50
CA LEU A 362 9.95 22.55 3.14
C LEU A 362 10.02 23.61 4.25
N ALA A 363 11.06 23.58 5.08
CA ALA A 363 11.29 24.59 6.11
C ALA A 363 11.55 26.00 5.54
N LYS A 364 12.17 26.09 4.35
CA LYS A 364 12.39 27.35 3.65
C LYS A 364 11.07 27.90 3.07
N GLU A 365 10.30 27.06 2.40
CA GLU A 365 8.98 27.41 1.84
C GLU A 365 8.00 27.84 2.95
N GLU A 366 8.03 27.19 4.12
CA GLU A 366 7.20 27.59 5.26
C GLU A 366 7.60 28.95 5.83
N LYS A 367 8.92 29.24 5.92
CA LYS A 367 9.42 30.56 6.32
C LYS A 367 9.01 31.64 5.32
N GLU A 368 9.12 31.37 4.02
CA GLU A 368 8.70 32.30 2.97
C GLU A 368 7.19 32.56 3.00
N ARG A 369 6.37 31.54 3.32
CA ARG A 369 4.92 31.72 3.46
C ARG A 369 4.58 32.59 4.67
N LYS A 370 5.19 32.33 5.83
CA LYS A 370 5.03 33.16 7.03
C LYS A 370 5.49 34.60 6.79
N ALA A 371 6.61 34.79 6.10
CA ALA A 371 7.10 36.12 5.73
C ALA A 371 6.15 36.89 4.79
N LYS A 372 5.41 36.20 3.89
CA LYS A 372 4.39 36.81 3.04
C LYS A 372 3.10 37.17 3.79
N GLU A 373 2.73 36.36 4.79
CA GLU A 373 1.59 36.61 5.68
C GLU A 373 1.87 37.77 6.66
N GLU A 374 3.13 37.95 7.07
CA GLU A 374 3.57 39.03 7.98
C GLU A 374 3.95 40.34 7.27
N ASP A 375 4.02 40.39 5.92
CA ASP A 375 4.32 41.62 5.18
C ASP A 375 3.11 42.57 5.18
N PRO A 376 3.16 43.72 5.87
CA PRO A 376 2.02 44.65 5.96
C PRO A 376 1.63 45.25 4.60
N LYS A 377 2.48 45.15 3.56
CA LYS A 377 2.11 45.59 2.20
C LYS A 377 1.18 44.60 1.50
N SER A 378 1.36 43.28 1.63
CA SER A 378 0.52 42.28 0.94
C SER A 378 -0.93 42.29 1.47
N VAL A 379 -1.09 42.40 2.79
CA VAL A 379 -2.40 42.52 3.47
C VAL A 379 -3.12 43.82 3.09
N ARG A 380 -2.36 44.90 2.84
CA ARG A 380 -2.92 46.20 2.42
C ARG A 380 -3.41 46.16 0.98
N THR A 381 -2.69 45.53 0.05
CA THR A 381 -3.11 45.38 -1.34
C THR A 381 -4.32 44.45 -1.50
N GLU A 382 -4.42 43.37 -0.69
CA GLU A 382 -5.61 42.51 -0.69
C GLU A 382 -6.86 43.22 -0.15
N ASN A 383 -6.70 44.01 0.93
CA ASN A 383 -7.80 44.82 1.46
C ASN A 383 -8.19 45.98 0.52
N GLU A 384 -7.24 46.61 -0.17
CA GLU A 384 -7.53 47.63 -1.20
C GLU A 384 -8.23 47.03 -2.41
N GLY A 385 -7.80 45.86 -2.89
CA GLY A 385 -8.46 45.14 -3.98
C GLY A 385 -9.89 44.71 -3.64
N ARG A 386 -10.11 44.19 -2.42
CA ARG A 386 -11.45 43.83 -1.93
C ARG A 386 -12.35 45.06 -1.75
N ASN A 387 -11.81 46.18 -1.26
CA ASN A 387 -12.56 47.43 -1.12
C ASN A 387 -12.93 48.05 -2.48
N ASN A 388 -12.05 47.96 -3.48
CA ASN A 388 -12.37 48.41 -4.84
C ASN A 388 -13.42 47.52 -5.50
N TRP A 389 -13.37 46.20 -5.31
CA TRP A 389 -14.38 45.28 -5.83
C TRP A 389 -15.77 45.53 -5.23
N ILE A 390 -15.84 45.84 -3.93
CA ILE A 390 -17.09 46.23 -3.25
C ILE A 390 -17.60 47.55 -3.84
N LYS A 391 -16.74 48.55 -4.06
CA LYS A 391 -17.14 49.83 -4.66
C LYS A 391 -17.68 49.67 -6.09
N GLU A 392 -17.04 48.86 -6.92
CA GLU A 392 -17.49 48.57 -8.28
C GLU A 392 -18.80 47.79 -8.30
N THR A 393 -18.98 46.80 -7.41
CA THR A 393 -20.24 46.05 -7.33
C THR A 393 -21.40 46.84 -6.72
N THR A 394 -21.11 47.92 -5.99
CA THR A 394 -22.15 48.84 -5.47
C THR A 394 -22.50 49.97 -6.45
N GLN A 395 -21.67 50.23 -7.48
CA GLN A 395 -21.93 51.28 -8.48
C GLN A 395 -22.71 50.81 -9.72
N ASP A 396 -22.73 49.51 -10.02
CA ASP A 396 -23.39 48.95 -11.23
C ASP A 396 -24.63 48.06 -10.93
N GLY A 397 -25.16 48.08 -9.72
CA GLY A 397 -26.42 47.40 -9.37
C GLY A 397 -27.61 48.36 -9.44
N PRO A 398 -28.78 47.97 -9.97
CA PRO A 398 -29.97 48.82 -9.93
C PRO A 398 -30.32 49.12 -8.47
N GLU A 399 -30.55 50.40 -8.19
CA GLU A 399 -30.95 50.93 -6.89
C GLU A 399 -32.25 50.25 -6.43
N LEU A 400 -32.13 49.20 -5.62
CA LEU A 400 -33.26 48.59 -4.92
C LEU A 400 -33.51 49.41 -3.66
N GLU A 401 -34.61 50.17 -3.68
CA GLU A 401 -35.20 50.80 -2.50
C GLU A 401 -35.25 49.82 -1.32
N PRO A 402 -34.85 50.23 -0.11
CA PRO A 402 -35.02 49.40 1.05
C PRO A 402 -36.52 49.32 1.39
N LEU A 403 -37.12 48.15 1.16
CA LEU A 403 -38.42 47.76 1.73
C LEU A 403 -38.31 47.71 3.26
N ARG A 404 -38.39 48.89 3.87
CA ARG A 404 -38.43 49.13 5.30
C ARG A 404 -39.89 49.38 5.69
N GLU A 405 -40.74 48.36 5.61
CA GLU A 405 -42.06 48.44 6.25
C GLU A 405 -42.73 47.11 6.64
N GLU A 406 -42.15 45.93 6.36
CA GLU A 406 -42.81 44.65 6.68
C GLU A 406 -42.07 43.76 7.70
N GLN A 407 -41.20 44.34 8.54
CA GLN A 407 -40.53 43.61 9.64
C GLN A 407 -40.88 44.13 11.05
N GLU A 408 -41.70 45.18 11.17
CA GLU A 408 -42.21 45.65 12.48
C GLU A 408 -43.61 45.12 12.84
N GLY A 409 -44.30 44.42 11.93
CA GLY A 409 -45.60 43.81 12.19
C GLY A 409 -45.56 42.43 12.85
N LEU A 410 -44.53 41.61 12.59
CA LEU A 410 -44.51 40.20 13.03
C LEU A 410 -43.70 39.93 14.31
N LYS A 411 -43.00 40.93 14.86
CA LYS A 411 -42.30 40.80 16.16
C LYS A 411 -43.20 41.10 17.38
N LYS A 412 -44.47 41.45 17.18
CA LYS A 412 -45.41 41.75 18.29
C LYS A 412 -46.37 40.62 18.66
N GLU A 413 -46.43 39.50 17.94
CA GLU A 413 -47.31 38.37 18.30
C GLU A 413 -46.60 37.20 19.01
N ALA A 414 -45.26 37.18 19.07
CA ALA A 414 -44.52 36.05 19.66
C ALA A 414 -44.08 36.24 21.13
N ASN A 415 -44.39 37.38 21.77
CA ASN A 415 -43.91 37.69 23.12
C ASN A 415 -45.02 37.83 24.18
N GLY A 416 -46.18 37.21 23.95
CA GLY A 416 -47.32 37.28 24.87
C GLY A 416 -48.06 35.96 25.00
N THR A 417 -47.45 34.95 25.64
CA THR A 417 -48.16 33.89 26.40
C THR A 417 -47.16 32.98 27.14
N SER A 418 -46.81 33.40 28.35
CA SER A 418 -46.34 32.50 29.41
C SER A 418 -46.70 33.13 30.74
N GLU A 419 -47.96 32.99 31.15
CA GLU A 419 -48.36 33.01 32.55
C GLU A 419 -49.51 32.02 32.77
N VAL A 420 -49.33 31.21 33.82
CA VAL A 420 -50.20 30.23 34.50
C VAL A 420 -50.19 28.80 33.99
#